data_AF-A0A1W6CLZ9-F1
#
_entry.id   AF-A0A1W6CLZ9-F1
#
_cell.length_a   1.000
_cell.length_b   1.000
_cell.length_c   1.000
_cell.angle_alpha   90.00
_cell.angle_beta   90.00
_cell.angle_gamma   90.00
#
_symmetry.space_group_name_H-M   'P 1'
#
loop_
_entity.id
_entity.type
_entity.pdbx_description
1 polymer ?
#
loop_
_entity_poly.entity_id
_entity_poly.type
_entity_poly.pdbx_seq_one_letter_code
_entity_poly.pdbx_strand_id
1 'polypeptide(L)'
;MAFIAQAPTRETVRDLCLLINDLCYLDKIRQIVVLEDTLDHPERSLLFYAYRQVRDRQWLAEPLRDIFRHITLGLTEQVQVERLLDSRIAAVAEDDRRHIRDTLARMADTSAREDLRERLNDAAADKVLVLRALRNALVAHVGGYAPQVSADYARFSLPKHLRLDYHELLDGISNSAGKRVRSPNEMLLPVDPIDPASTDYDNRMALRLRENFEDDEGDEPIEAPPDLEARLDTIAQGWASDDPDWRRSVERLAGYLGMIGEPALMELLQLVDKNDWTVGLLGLPTPAVVRVFGLMRNRAQALLLRDMEEESDFDGLFLTHGAVSKARENILDVIEQRGLADGGAALLKTFMHPHVGCEAFDALAQKEDAELNSLWRNIEKDRMGIALLGTTTEVALRFLGRLSERARQMMLDDMKDLSGSVMAADIEKAQKDIVGACRPIEDVLADIRTLLAGPDA
;
A
#
# COMPACT_ATOMS: atom_id res chain seq x y z
N MET A 1 36.57 22.41 3.84
CA MET A 1 35.89 21.31 3.13
C MET A 1 34.67 20.80 3.90
N ALA A 2 34.76 20.47 5.20
CA ALA A 2 33.62 19.97 5.99
C ALA A 2 32.36 20.87 5.97
N PHE A 3 32.53 22.20 6.01
CA PHE A 3 31.40 23.15 5.95
C PHE A 3 30.60 23.07 4.64
N ILE A 4 31.29 22.87 3.51
CA ILE A 4 30.67 22.77 2.18
C ILE A 4 29.96 21.41 2.04
N ALA A 5 30.51 20.33 2.61
CA ALA A 5 29.83 19.04 2.67
C ALA A 5 28.51 19.10 3.47
N GLN A 6 28.42 20.02 4.44
CA GLN A 6 27.23 20.28 5.24
C GLN A 6 26.23 21.26 4.58
N ALA A 7 26.53 21.74 3.37
CA ALA A 7 25.59 22.57 2.61
C ALA A 7 24.33 21.76 2.25
N PRO A 8 23.17 22.42 2.17
CA PRO A 8 21.95 21.78 1.73
C PRO A 8 22.05 21.44 0.23
N THR A 9 21.62 20.24 -0.11
CA THR A 9 21.51 19.77 -1.49
C THR A 9 20.03 19.59 -1.84
N ARG A 10 19.73 19.38 -3.13
CA ARG A 10 18.36 19.06 -3.56
C ARG A 10 17.84 17.77 -2.89
N GLU A 11 18.69 16.79 -2.67
CA GLU A 11 18.35 15.57 -1.92
C GLU A 11 18.04 15.87 -0.46
N THR A 12 18.83 16.73 0.19
CA THR A 12 18.56 17.17 1.57
C THR A 12 17.17 17.79 1.70
N VAL A 13 16.79 18.60 0.72
CA VAL A 13 15.51 19.29 0.69
C VAL A 13 14.35 18.35 0.37
N ARG A 14 14.55 17.37 -0.52
CA ARG A 14 13.62 16.26 -0.75
C ARG A 14 13.34 15.49 0.53
N ASP A 15 14.40 15.01 1.17
CA ASP A 15 14.32 14.21 2.38
C ASP A 15 13.66 15.02 3.51
N LEU A 16 13.93 16.33 3.61
CA LEU A 16 13.27 17.23 4.56
C LEU A 16 11.75 17.31 4.34
N CYS A 17 11.30 17.56 3.11
CA CYS A 17 9.87 17.65 2.80
C CYS A 17 9.13 16.32 3.10
N LEU A 18 9.75 15.19 2.77
CA LEU A 18 9.17 13.86 3.02
C LEU A 18 9.16 13.49 4.50
N LEU A 19 10.25 13.76 5.22
CA LEU A 19 10.33 13.55 6.66
C LEU A 19 9.31 14.41 7.41
N ILE A 20 9.15 15.69 7.03
CA ILE A 20 8.12 16.56 7.60
C ILE A 20 6.74 15.95 7.40
N ASN A 21 6.41 15.50 6.17
CA ASN A 21 5.11 14.87 5.90
C ASN A 21 4.88 13.65 6.81
N ASP A 22 5.86 12.75 6.91
CA ASP A 22 5.70 11.51 7.68
C ASP A 22 5.60 11.77 9.19
N LEU A 23 6.40 12.70 9.74
CA LEU A 23 6.30 13.07 11.16
C LEU A 23 5.00 13.80 11.49
N CYS A 24 4.56 14.73 10.62
CA CYS A 24 3.26 15.38 10.74
C CYS A 24 2.12 14.37 10.66
N TYR A 25 2.25 13.33 9.82
CA TYR A 25 1.27 12.26 9.75
C TYR A 25 1.19 11.46 11.05
N LEU A 26 2.34 11.04 11.63
CA LEU A 26 2.40 10.34 12.91
C LEU A 26 1.72 11.12 14.05
N ASP A 27 1.95 12.43 14.10
CA ASP A 27 1.29 13.33 15.05
C ASP A 27 -0.24 13.36 14.85
N LYS A 28 -0.71 13.48 13.59
CA LYS A 28 -2.16 13.51 13.28
C LYS A 28 -2.88 12.22 13.64
N ILE A 29 -2.26 11.07 13.42
CA ILE A 29 -2.84 9.76 13.79
C ILE A 29 -2.67 9.44 15.29
N ARG A 30 -2.14 10.37 16.09
CA ARG A 30 -1.91 10.25 17.54
C ARG A 30 -0.99 9.09 17.93
N GLN A 31 -0.04 8.73 17.07
CA GLN A 31 0.99 7.74 17.38
C GLN A 31 2.14 8.38 18.17
N ILE A 32 1.81 8.98 19.32
CA ILE A 32 2.73 9.81 20.10
C ILE A 32 3.92 8.99 20.60
N VAL A 33 3.71 7.74 21.02
CA VAL A 33 4.79 6.85 21.51
C VAL A 33 5.83 6.58 20.41
N VAL A 34 5.36 6.26 19.20
CA VAL A 34 6.25 6.00 18.05
C VAL A 34 6.99 7.27 17.65
N LEU A 35 6.29 8.40 17.67
CA LEU A 35 6.86 9.71 17.37
C LEU A 35 7.93 10.09 18.39
N GLU A 36 7.68 9.94 19.70
CA GLU A 36 8.65 10.23 20.75
C GLU A 36 9.91 9.36 20.64
N ASP A 37 9.78 8.04 20.48
CA ASP A 37 10.94 7.14 20.32
C ASP A 37 11.70 7.46 19.01
N THR A 38 10.99 7.82 17.94
CA THR A 38 11.61 8.29 16.68
C THR A 38 12.43 9.56 16.89
N LEU A 39 11.93 10.49 17.70
CA LEU A 39 12.57 11.77 17.98
C LEU A 39 13.72 11.61 18.96
N ASP A 40 13.64 10.72 19.94
CA ASP A 40 14.69 10.55 20.95
C ASP A 40 15.80 9.63 20.47
N HIS A 41 15.45 8.60 19.71
CA HIS A 41 16.34 7.59 19.16
C HIS A 41 16.30 7.57 17.63
N PRO A 42 16.80 8.62 16.93
CA PRO A 42 16.80 8.68 15.47
C PRO A 42 17.59 7.54 14.82
N GLU A 43 18.57 6.97 15.51
CA GLU A 43 19.31 5.79 15.07
C GLU A 43 18.41 4.55 14.96
N ARG A 44 17.37 4.45 15.78
CA ARG A 44 16.40 3.34 15.75
C ARG A 44 15.23 3.59 14.80
N SER A 45 15.12 4.78 14.23
CA SER A 45 14.00 5.17 13.38
C SER A 45 14.25 4.87 11.90
N LEU A 46 13.33 4.13 11.27
CA LEU A 46 13.31 3.95 9.82
C LEU A 46 13.13 5.27 9.06
N LEU A 47 12.43 6.26 9.64
CA LEU A 47 12.26 7.56 8.99
C LEU A 47 13.58 8.29 8.89
N PHE A 48 14.35 8.36 9.98
CA PHE A 48 15.68 9.00 9.95
C PHE A 48 16.71 8.21 9.14
N TYR A 49 16.56 6.90 9.01
CA TYR A 49 17.36 6.10 8.07
C TYR A 49 17.00 6.40 6.61
N ALA A 50 15.72 6.37 6.24
CA ALA A 50 15.25 6.66 4.89
C ALA A 50 15.63 8.08 4.45
N TYR A 51 15.56 9.03 5.39
CA TYR A 51 15.84 10.44 5.17
C TYR A 51 17.21 10.84 5.74
N ARG A 52 18.23 10.01 5.45
CA ARG A 52 19.62 10.16 5.95
C ARG A 52 20.24 11.52 5.68
N GLN A 53 19.89 12.19 4.57
CA GLN A 53 20.43 13.51 4.27
C GLN A 53 20.05 14.56 5.32
N VAL A 54 18.90 14.39 5.99
CA VAL A 54 18.48 15.24 7.11
C VAL A 54 19.18 14.78 8.39
N ARG A 55 19.14 13.47 8.68
CA ARG A 55 19.74 12.86 9.89
C ARG A 55 21.20 13.26 10.08
N ASP A 56 21.99 13.18 9.00
CA ASP A 56 23.45 13.38 9.05
C ASP A 56 23.83 14.88 9.15
N ARG A 57 22.84 15.78 9.04
CA ARG A 57 23.01 17.25 9.17
C ARG A 57 22.43 17.73 10.48
N GLN A 58 23.27 17.80 11.52
CA GLN A 58 22.86 18.19 12.87
C GLN A 58 22.16 19.56 12.92
N TRP A 59 22.60 20.52 12.11
CA TRP A 59 22.01 21.87 12.04
C TRP A 59 20.54 21.86 11.56
N LEU A 60 20.08 20.77 10.96
CA LEU A 60 18.71 20.59 10.46
C LEU A 60 17.91 19.56 11.28
N ALA A 61 18.54 18.43 11.61
CA ALA A 61 17.90 17.36 12.37
C ALA A 61 17.53 17.79 13.79
N GLU A 62 18.41 18.51 14.49
CA GLU A 62 18.15 18.89 15.88
C GLU A 62 17.02 19.91 16.03
N PRO A 63 16.96 21.01 15.25
CA PRO A 63 15.84 21.94 15.32
C PRO A 63 14.50 21.28 14.98
N LEU A 64 14.48 20.37 13.99
CA LEU A 64 13.29 19.62 13.63
C LEU A 64 12.82 18.73 14.79
N ARG A 65 13.74 17.96 15.39
CA ARG A 65 13.43 17.06 16.51
C ARG A 65 12.93 17.83 17.73
N ASP A 66 13.60 18.92 18.07
CA ASP A 66 13.26 19.73 19.24
C ASP A 66 11.87 20.33 19.13
N ILE A 67 11.48 20.86 17.96
CA ILE A 67 10.13 21.40 17.79
C ILE A 67 9.08 20.31 17.86
N PHE A 68 9.32 19.15 17.24
CA PHE A 68 8.37 18.03 17.35
C PHE A 68 8.24 17.53 18.80
N ARG A 69 9.31 17.51 19.61
CA ARG A 69 9.20 17.23 21.06
C ARG A 69 8.33 18.25 21.79
N HIS A 70 8.41 19.52 21.44
CA HIS A 70 7.51 20.52 22.03
C HIS A 70 6.07 20.29 21.56
N ILE A 71 5.85 19.89 20.31
CA ILE A 71 4.53 19.53 19.78
C ILE A 71 3.95 18.33 20.55
N THR A 72 4.73 17.27 20.80
CA THR A 72 4.26 16.12 21.60
C THR A 72 3.95 16.50 23.05
N LEU A 73 4.67 17.47 23.62
CA LEU A 73 4.39 18.05 24.94
C LEU A 73 3.19 19.03 24.96
N GLY A 74 2.53 19.28 23.82
CA GLY A 74 1.30 20.09 23.75
C GLY A 74 1.49 21.51 23.21
N LEU A 75 2.56 21.79 22.47
CA LEU A 75 2.74 23.06 21.76
C LEU A 75 1.69 23.21 20.64
N THR A 76 0.72 24.10 20.86
CA THR A 76 -0.39 24.35 19.92
C THR A 76 -0.39 25.77 19.32
N GLU A 77 0.47 26.67 19.82
CA GLU A 77 0.54 28.05 19.35
C GLU A 77 1.57 28.24 18.23
N GLN A 78 1.11 28.64 17.04
CA GLN A 78 1.95 28.92 15.88
C GLN A 78 3.07 29.94 16.17
N VAL A 79 2.75 31.00 16.92
CA VAL A 79 3.70 32.07 17.27
C VAL A 79 4.86 31.54 18.12
N GLN A 80 4.61 30.54 18.96
CA GLN A 80 5.66 29.92 19.78
C GLN A 80 6.61 29.08 18.91
N VAL A 81 6.08 28.28 17.99
CA VAL A 81 6.87 27.53 17.00
C VAL A 81 7.77 28.46 16.19
N GLU A 82 7.21 29.56 15.68
CA GLU A 82 7.95 30.55 14.89
C GLU A 82 9.10 31.15 15.70
N ARG A 83 8.85 31.56 16.95
CA ARG A 83 9.87 32.13 17.83
C ARG A 83 11.00 31.15 18.17
N LEU A 84 10.66 29.90 18.46
CA LEU A 84 11.65 28.86 18.79
C LEU A 84 12.58 28.60 17.60
N LEU A 85 12.01 28.46 16.39
CA LEU A 85 12.81 28.26 15.18
C LEU A 85 13.57 29.50 14.75
N ASP A 86 13.01 30.70 14.88
CA ASP A 86 13.73 31.94 14.57
C ASP A 86 14.95 32.14 15.48
N SER A 87 14.81 31.81 16.77
CA SER A 87 15.94 31.78 17.71
C SER A 87 17.02 30.80 17.25
N ARG A 88 16.63 29.61 16.79
CA ARG A 88 17.56 28.58 16.31
C ARG A 88 18.23 28.95 14.98
N ILE A 89 17.47 29.53 14.05
CA ILE A 89 17.98 30.09 12.79
C ILE A 89 19.04 31.17 13.07
N ALA A 90 18.77 32.07 14.02
CA ALA A 90 19.71 33.11 14.40
C ALA A 90 21.01 32.54 14.98
N ALA A 91 20.91 31.49 15.82
CA ALA A 91 22.06 30.79 16.39
C ALA A 91 22.93 30.14 15.30
N VAL A 92 22.32 29.36 14.39
CA VAL A 92 23.03 28.73 13.26
C VAL A 92 23.68 29.78 12.36
N ALA A 93 22.98 30.86 12.05
CA ALA A 93 23.52 31.94 11.22
C ALA A 93 24.72 32.66 11.87
N GLU A 94 24.75 32.78 13.19
CA GLU A 94 25.89 33.35 13.92
C GLU A 94 27.07 32.39 13.96
N ASP A 95 26.83 31.10 14.23
CA ASP A 95 27.87 30.06 14.21
C ASP A 95 28.54 29.95 12.85
N ASP A 96 27.76 29.95 11.78
CA ASP A 96 28.27 29.94 10.41
C ASP A 96 29.09 31.20 10.12
N ARG A 97 28.61 32.39 10.50
CA ARG A 97 29.36 33.65 10.34
C ARG A 97 30.70 33.64 11.08
N ARG A 98 30.74 33.08 12.29
CA ARG A 98 32.00 32.89 13.04
C ARG A 98 32.93 31.92 12.31
N HIS A 99 32.42 30.77 11.88
CA HIS A 99 33.21 29.75 11.18
C HIS A 99 33.83 30.29 9.88
N ILE A 100 33.04 31.04 9.09
CA ILE A 100 33.51 31.67 7.85
C ILE A 100 34.63 32.67 8.16
N ARG A 101 34.43 33.55 9.14
CA ARG A 101 35.43 34.54 9.55
C ARG A 101 36.74 33.88 9.95
N ASP A 102 36.69 32.86 10.80
CA ASP A 102 37.88 32.15 11.29
C ASP A 102 38.60 31.37 10.20
N THR A 103 37.85 30.79 9.25
CA THR A 103 38.42 30.06 8.11
C THR A 103 39.16 31.01 7.17
N LEU A 104 38.55 32.16 6.83
CA LEU A 104 39.12 33.14 5.91
C LEU A 104 40.32 33.88 6.54
N ALA A 105 40.31 34.11 7.86
CA ALA A 105 41.42 34.75 8.58
C ALA A 105 42.73 33.94 8.52
N ARG A 106 42.65 32.62 8.34
CA ARG A 106 43.81 31.73 8.23
C ARG A 106 44.40 31.66 6.81
N MET A 107 43.72 32.20 5.82
CA MET A 107 44.19 32.20 4.43
C MET A 107 45.07 33.42 4.17
N ALA A 108 46.16 33.27 3.41
CA ALA A 108 47.06 34.38 3.02
C ALA A 108 46.73 34.97 1.63
N ASP A 109 46.38 34.12 0.66
CA ASP A 109 46.02 34.54 -0.70
C ASP A 109 44.69 35.29 -0.73
N THR A 110 44.66 36.45 -1.39
CA THR A 110 43.50 37.33 -1.46
C THR A 110 42.47 36.87 -2.50
N SER A 111 42.89 36.33 -3.64
CA SER A 111 41.95 35.89 -4.69
C SER A 111 41.21 34.63 -4.26
N ALA A 112 41.95 33.60 -3.84
CA ALA A 112 41.34 32.36 -3.37
C ALA A 112 40.49 32.55 -2.10
N ARG A 113 40.82 33.54 -1.26
CA ARG A 113 40.01 33.90 -0.08
C ARG A 113 38.66 34.49 -0.49
N GLU A 114 38.61 35.30 -1.54
CA GLU A 114 37.37 35.92 -2.01
C GLU A 114 36.42 34.89 -2.64
N ASP A 115 36.94 34.03 -3.52
CA ASP A 115 36.14 32.95 -4.15
C ASP A 115 35.59 31.97 -3.10
N LEU A 116 36.40 31.63 -2.08
CA LEU A 116 35.95 30.76 -0.99
C LEU A 116 34.91 31.47 -0.11
N ARG A 117 35.07 32.78 0.13
CA ARG A 117 34.12 33.58 0.91
C ARG A 117 32.73 33.57 0.28
N GLU A 118 32.64 33.78 -1.02
CA GLU A 118 31.38 33.73 -1.77
C GLU A 118 30.69 32.37 -1.60
N ARG A 119 31.39 31.28 -1.92
CA ARG A 119 30.86 29.91 -1.79
C ARG A 119 30.41 29.55 -0.37
N LEU A 120 31.15 29.98 0.64
CA LEU A 120 30.80 29.74 2.04
C LEU A 120 29.57 30.56 2.47
N ASN A 121 29.47 31.81 2.02
CA ASN A 121 28.31 32.65 2.29
C ASN A 121 27.05 32.12 1.61
N ASP A 122 27.15 31.65 0.36
CA ASP A 122 26.03 31.03 -0.35
C ASP A 122 25.53 29.78 0.37
N ALA A 123 26.45 28.90 0.79
CA ALA A 123 26.10 27.72 1.56
C ALA A 123 25.44 28.06 2.91
N ALA A 124 25.93 29.09 3.61
CA ALA A 124 25.32 29.56 4.86
C ALA A 124 23.93 30.19 4.64
N ALA A 125 23.76 30.96 3.56
CA ALA A 125 22.49 31.55 3.18
C ALA A 125 21.45 30.47 2.87
N ASP A 126 21.83 29.44 2.11
CA ASP A 126 20.95 28.33 1.78
C ASP A 126 20.51 27.54 3.02
N LYS A 127 21.39 27.29 4.00
CA LYS A 127 20.99 26.67 5.28
C LYS A 127 19.90 27.47 6.00
N VAL A 128 20.06 28.79 6.07
CA VAL A 128 19.06 29.69 6.68
C VAL A 128 17.73 29.60 5.94
N LEU A 129 17.74 29.54 4.60
CA LEU A 129 16.52 29.38 3.81
C LEU A 129 15.83 28.03 4.03
N VAL A 130 16.60 26.95 4.14
CA VAL A 130 16.07 25.61 4.45
C VAL A 130 15.44 25.57 5.86
N LEU A 131 16.07 26.19 6.86
CA LEU A 131 15.49 26.27 8.21
C LEU A 131 14.23 27.15 8.25
N ARG A 132 14.15 28.22 7.45
CA ARG A 132 12.92 28.98 7.27
C ARG A 132 11.81 28.16 6.61
N ALA A 133 12.17 27.28 5.67
CA ALA A 133 11.22 26.36 5.06
C ALA A 133 10.67 25.36 6.09
N LEU A 134 11.55 24.77 6.91
CA LEU A 134 11.14 23.94 8.06
C LEU A 134 10.18 24.69 8.99
N ARG A 135 10.51 25.94 9.34
CA ARG A 135 9.65 26.80 10.17
C ARG A 135 8.27 26.99 9.57
N ASN A 136 8.18 27.38 8.31
CA ASN A 136 6.89 27.61 7.66
C ASN A 136 6.05 26.33 7.60
N ALA A 137 6.68 25.17 7.42
CA ALA A 137 6.02 23.87 7.42
C ALA A 137 5.45 23.50 8.80
N LEU A 138 6.23 23.67 9.87
CA LEU A 138 5.81 23.33 11.22
C LEU A 138 4.76 24.33 11.76
N VAL A 139 4.86 25.61 11.39
CA VAL A 139 3.81 26.60 11.65
C VAL A 139 2.50 26.22 10.96
N ALA A 140 2.54 25.74 9.71
CA ALA A 140 1.36 25.24 9.02
C ALA A 140 0.79 23.99 9.71
N HIS A 141 1.63 23.03 10.10
CA HIS A 141 1.16 21.83 10.79
C HIS A 141 0.44 22.14 12.11
N VAL A 142 1.06 22.96 12.97
CA VAL A 142 0.45 23.44 14.23
C VAL A 142 -0.80 24.28 13.99
N GLY A 143 -0.87 24.96 12.83
CA GLY A 143 -2.07 25.64 12.34
C GLY A 143 -3.23 24.74 11.94
N GLY A 144 -3.06 23.41 12.00
CA GLY A 144 -4.10 22.44 11.70
C GLY A 144 -4.10 21.93 10.25
N TYR A 145 -3.21 22.41 9.39
CA TYR A 145 -3.12 21.94 8.01
C TYR A 145 -2.76 20.45 7.92
N ALA A 146 -3.09 19.82 6.79
CA ALA A 146 -2.79 18.41 6.53
C ALA A 146 -1.27 18.20 6.31
N PRO A 147 -0.71 17.01 6.62
CA PRO A 147 0.74 16.75 6.50
C PRO A 147 1.33 17.08 5.13
N GLN A 148 0.61 16.74 4.05
CA GLN A 148 1.02 17.04 2.68
C GLN A 148 1.10 18.54 2.41
N VAL A 149 0.13 19.30 2.93
CA VAL A 149 0.08 20.76 2.80
C VAL A 149 1.22 21.39 3.57
N SER A 150 1.51 20.90 4.79
CA SER A 150 2.66 21.35 5.59
C SER A 150 3.99 21.15 4.85
N ALA A 151 4.18 19.99 4.19
CA ALA A 151 5.36 19.73 3.37
C ALA A 151 5.45 20.64 2.14
N ASP A 152 4.32 20.98 1.53
CA ASP A 152 4.26 21.90 0.39
C ASP A 152 4.57 23.35 0.79
N TYR A 153 4.18 23.79 2.00
CA TYR A 153 4.64 25.07 2.57
C TYR A 153 6.16 25.14 2.69
N ALA A 154 6.81 24.02 3.04
CA ALA A 154 8.27 23.93 3.01
C ALA A 154 8.78 24.13 1.57
N ARG A 155 8.27 23.33 0.61
CA ARG A 155 8.63 23.36 -0.82
C ARG A 155 8.55 24.77 -1.42
N PHE A 156 7.46 25.48 -1.17
CA PHE A 156 7.27 26.85 -1.67
C PHE A 156 8.28 27.84 -1.12
N SER A 157 8.72 27.66 0.13
CA SER A 157 9.64 28.55 0.84
C SER A 157 11.11 28.36 0.42
N LEU A 158 11.43 27.26 -0.26
CA LEU A 158 12.80 26.92 -0.68
C LEU A 158 13.25 27.72 -1.91
N PRO A 159 14.56 28.01 -2.05
CA PRO A 159 15.08 28.73 -3.20
C PRO A 159 14.99 27.91 -4.49
N LYS A 160 14.90 28.57 -5.64
CA LYS A 160 14.57 27.93 -6.93
C LYS A 160 15.54 26.80 -7.31
N HIS A 161 16.82 26.92 -6.96
CA HIS A 161 17.84 25.91 -7.29
C HIS A 161 17.74 24.65 -6.42
N LEU A 162 17.06 24.71 -5.28
CA LEU A 162 16.85 23.58 -4.36
C LEU A 162 15.39 23.09 -4.33
N ARG A 163 14.46 23.88 -4.88
CA ARG A 163 13.03 23.60 -4.84
C ARG A 163 12.68 22.38 -5.70
N LEU A 164 11.94 21.46 -5.10
CA LEU A 164 11.36 20.30 -5.77
C LEU A 164 10.18 20.71 -6.65
N ASP A 165 9.94 19.94 -7.70
CA ASP A 165 8.68 20.09 -8.44
C ASP A 165 7.51 19.59 -7.59
N TYR A 166 6.30 20.06 -7.89
CA TYR A 166 5.10 19.63 -7.18
C TYR A 166 4.80 18.14 -7.42
N HIS A 167 4.94 17.65 -8.66
CA HIS A 167 4.71 16.24 -8.96
C HIS A 167 5.74 15.34 -8.27
N GLU A 168 7.01 15.75 -8.29
CA GLU A 168 8.09 15.06 -7.58
C GLU A 168 7.82 14.94 -6.07
N LEU A 169 7.26 15.99 -5.44
CA LEU A 169 6.84 15.93 -4.05
C LEU A 169 5.70 14.92 -3.83
N LEU A 170 4.67 14.94 -4.69
CA LEU A 170 3.53 14.02 -4.57
C LEU A 170 3.91 12.56 -4.78
N ASP A 171 4.76 12.29 -5.77
CA ASP A 171 5.29 10.95 -6.05
C ASP A 171 6.14 10.47 -4.86
N GLY A 172 7.00 11.34 -4.33
CA GLY A 172 7.77 11.07 -3.12
C GLY A 172 6.90 10.79 -1.89
N ILE A 173 5.81 11.54 -1.69
CA ILE A 173 4.84 11.30 -0.61
C ILE A 173 4.06 10.00 -0.84
N SER A 174 3.78 9.63 -2.09
CA SER A 174 3.10 8.37 -2.41
C SER A 174 3.95 7.16 -2.09
N ASN A 175 5.28 7.30 -2.23
CA ASN A 175 6.27 6.28 -1.93
C ASN A 175 7.08 6.58 -0.66
N SER A 176 6.52 7.33 0.30
CA SER A 176 7.25 7.73 1.51
C SER A 176 7.56 6.54 2.42
N ALA A 177 8.61 6.63 3.22
CA ALA A 177 8.99 5.57 4.16
C ALA A 177 7.81 5.20 5.09
N GLY A 178 7.03 6.21 5.52
CA GLY A 178 5.85 5.99 6.35
C GLY A 178 4.76 5.12 5.70
N LYS A 179 4.66 5.12 4.36
CA LYS A 179 3.68 4.31 3.61
C LYS A 179 4.17 2.92 3.21
N ARG A 180 5.49 2.71 3.15
CA ARG A 180 6.08 1.40 2.82
C ARG A 180 5.95 0.38 3.96
N VAL A 181 5.74 0.89 5.17
CA VAL A 181 5.67 0.12 6.42
C VAL A 181 4.21 -0.18 6.78
N ARG A 182 3.89 -1.39 7.30
CA ARG A 182 2.48 -1.82 7.53
C ARG A 182 1.87 -1.19 8.77
N SER A 183 2.69 -0.90 9.77
CA SER A 183 2.28 -0.36 11.06
C SER A 183 3.29 0.67 11.56
N PRO A 184 2.84 1.76 12.24
CA PRO A 184 3.73 2.72 12.87
C PRO A 184 4.81 2.09 13.78
N ASN A 185 4.52 0.98 14.46
CA ASN A 185 5.47 0.30 15.33
C ASN A 185 6.64 -0.37 14.58
N GLU A 186 6.45 -0.75 13.32
CA GLU A 186 7.51 -1.31 12.49
C GLU A 186 8.55 -0.23 12.11
N MET A 187 8.24 1.06 12.31
CA MET A 187 9.16 2.18 12.07
C MET A 187 10.32 2.24 13.05
N LEU A 188 10.29 1.44 14.13
CA LEU A 188 11.30 1.44 15.17
C LEU A 188 12.03 0.11 15.23
N LEU A 189 13.36 0.17 15.33
CA LEU A 189 14.18 -0.98 15.65
C LEU A 189 13.95 -1.40 17.12
N PRO A 190 13.93 -2.72 17.41
CA PRO A 190 13.99 -3.25 18.77
C PRO A 190 15.19 -2.67 19.55
N VAL A 191 15.09 -2.63 20.88
CA VAL A 191 16.05 -1.98 21.80
C VAL A 191 17.41 -2.71 21.89
N ASP A 192 17.69 -3.67 21.01
CA ASP A 192 18.98 -4.36 20.97
C ASP A 192 20.12 -3.38 20.62
N PRO A 193 21.31 -3.54 21.21
CA PRO A 193 22.46 -2.69 20.91
C PRO A 193 22.92 -2.99 19.49
N ILE A 194 22.48 -2.16 18.54
CA ILE A 194 22.93 -2.19 17.16
C ILE A 194 23.87 -1.00 16.99
N ASP A 195 25.11 -1.26 16.61
CA ASP A 195 26.03 -0.20 16.18
C ASP A 195 25.51 0.41 14.86
N PRO A 196 25.13 1.69 14.81
CA PRO A 196 24.66 2.35 13.58
C PRO A 196 25.71 2.38 12.47
N ALA A 197 26.98 2.09 12.78
CA ALA A 197 28.07 1.96 11.82
C ALA A 197 28.30 0.51 11.32
N SER A 198 27.51 -0.46 11.80
CA SER A 198 27.63 -1.87 11.41
C SER A 198 26.88 -2.17 10.12
N THR A 199 27.42 -3.06 9.29
CA THR A 199 26.71 -3.62 8.11
C THR A 199 25.41 -4.33 8.49
N ASP A 200 25.30 -4.85 9.71
CA ASP A 200 24.06 -5.45 10.24
C ASP A 200 22.94 -4.39 10.42
N TYR A 201 23.30 -3.15 10.75
CA TYR A 201 22.34 -2.04 10.86
C TYR A 201 21.69 -1.72 9.51
N ASP A 202 22.51 -1.48 8.49
CA ASP A 202 22.04 -1.13 7.14
C ASP A 202 21.16 -2.25 6.56
N ASN A 203 21.58 -3.51 6.71
CA ASN A 203 20.80 -4.66 6.26
C ASN A 203 19.44 -4.74 6.97
N ARG A 204 19.37 -4.54 8.28
CA ARG A 204 18.12 -4.57 9.06
C ARG A 204 17.18 -3.42 8.72
N MET A 205 17.74 -2.23 8.45
CA MET A 205 16.95 -1.06 8.06
C MET A 205 16.42 -1.17 6.63
N ALA A 206 17.27 -1.58 5.68
CA ALA A 206 16.89 -1.81 4.28
C ALA A 206 15.81 -2.90 4.15
N LEU A 207 15.93 -3.98 4.93
CA LEU A 207 14.91 -5.04 4.98
C LEU A 207 13.55 -4.50 5.42
N ARG A 208 13.52 -3.67 6.47
CA ARG A 208 12.28 -3.09 7.00
C ARG A 208 11.66 -2.02 6.10
N LEU A 209 12.48 -1.20 5.44
CA LEU A 209 12.01 -0.23 4.44
C LEU A 209 11.58 -0.89 3.12
N ARG A 210 11.75 -2.20 2.99
CA ARG A 210 11.55 -2.96 1.76
C ARG A 210 12.37 -2.41 0.58
N GLU A 211 13.48 -1.73 0.86
CA GLU A 211 14.37 -1.16 -0.16
C GLU A 211 15.03 -2.26 -1.03
N ASN A 212 15.05 -3.50 -0.54
CA ASN A 212 15.63 -4.64 -1.26
C ASN A 212 14.69 -5.31 -2.27
N PHE A 213 13.51 -4.74 -2.58
CA PHE A 213 12.54 -5.44 -3.44
C PHE A 213 12.09 -4.76 -4.72
N GLU A 214 12.43 -3.50 -5.01
CA GLU A 214 12.16 -2.91 -6.34
C GLU A 214 13.30 -1.98 -6.79
N ASP A 215 13.92 -2.36 -7.91
CA ASP A 215 14.77 -1.60 -8.86
C ASP A 215 16.31 -1.48 -8.65
N ASP A 216 17.01 -2.57 -9.02
CA ASP A 216 18.03 -2.61 -10.10
C ASP A 216 19.31 -1.74 -10.02
N GLU A 217 20.43 -2.37 -9.62
CA GLU A 217 21.65 -2.39 -10.45
C GLU A 217 22.25 -3.80 -10.34
N GLY A 218 21.80 -4.70 -11.22
CA GLY A 218 22.34 -6.03 -11.34
C GLY A 218 21.47 -6.92 -12.21
N ASP A 219 21.44 -6.62 -13.51
CA ASP A 219 21.17 -7.59 -14.57
C ASP A 219 22.15 -8.78 -14.45
N GLU A 220 21.90 -9.68 -13.50
CA GLU A 220 22.18 -11.09 -13.72
C GLU A 220 20.82 -11.74 -14.00
N PRO A 221 20.62 -12.35 -15.18
CA PRO A 221 19.46 -13.18 -15.40
C PRO A 221 19.54 -14.32 -14.39
N ILE A 222 18.74 -14.23 -13.33
CA ILE A 222 18.57 -15.34 -12.40
C ILE A 222 17.95 -16.45 -13.25
N GLU A 223 18.77 -17.43 -13.63
CA GLU A 223 18.31 -18.64 -14.30
C GLU A 223 17.20 -19.25 -13.44
N ALA A 224 16.18 -19.82 -14.09
CA ALA A 224 15.09 -20.49 -13.37
C ALA A 224 15.70 -21.49 -12.37
N PRO A 225 15.15 -21.62 -11.15
CA PRO A 225 15.71 -22.52 -10.15
C PRO A 225 15.98 -23.90 -10.77
N PRO A 226 17.24 -24.38 -10.79
CA PRO A 226 17.54 -25.66 -11.40
C PRO A 226 16.78 -26.75 -10.66
N ASP A 227 16.20 -27.67 -11.44
CA ASP A 227 15.45 -28.83 -10.95
C ASP A 227 14.29 -28.49 -9.98
N LEU A 228 13.58 -27.37 -10.23
CA LEU A 228 12.45 -26.88 -9.42
C LEU A 228 11.45 -27.99 -9.06
N GLU A 229 10.96 -28.76 -10.04
CA GLU A 229 9.98 -29.83 -9.81
C GLU A 229 10.52 -30.91 -8.87
N ALA A 230 11.78 -31.35 -9.06
CA ALA A 230 12.39 -32.38 -8.22
C ALA A 230 12.58 -31.91 -6.77
N ARG A 231 12.89 -30.62 -6.57
CA ARG A 231 13.02 -30.02 -5.23
C ARG A 231 11.67 -29.90 -4.54
N LEU A 232 10.64 -29.45 -5.27
CA LEU A 232 9.27 -29.41 -4.76
C LEU A 232 8.72 -30.80 -4.43
N ASP A 233 9.02 -31.82 -5.24
CA ASP A 233 8.69 -33.22 -4.95
C ASP A 233 9.35 -33.70 -3.65
N THR A 234 10.60 -33.31 -3.42
CA THR A 234 11.33 -33.66 -2.19
C THR A 234 10.64 -33.06 -0.96
N ILE A 235 10.26 -31.78 -1.03
CA ILE A 235 9.51 -31.09 0.03
C ILE A 235 8.16 -31.76 0.24
N ALA A 236 7.42 -32.06 -0.83
CA ALA A 236 6.11 -32.70 -0.74
C ALA A 236 6.19 -34.09 -0.07
N GLN A 237 7.24 -34.87 -0.38
CA GLN A 237 7.50 -36.17 0.25
C GLN A 237 7.86 -36.03 1.74
N GLY A 238 8.64 -35.02 2.12
CA GLY A 238 9.00 -34.76 3.52
C GLY A 238 7.80 -34.45 4.41
N TRP A 239 6.72 -33.90 3.83
CA TRP A 239 5.48 -33.55 4.52
C TRP A 239 4.34 -34.56 4.28
N ALA A 240 4.63 -35.71 3.68
CA ALA A 240 3.63 -36.76 3.45
C ALA A 240 3.14 -37.32 4.80
N SER A 241 1.83 -37.30 5.00
CA SER A 241 1.20 -37.80 6.23
C SER A 241 -0.09 -38.57 5.92
N ASP A 242 -0.32 -39.61 6.71
CA ASP A 242 -1.53 -40.44 6.67
C ASP A 242 -2.70 -39.85 7.49
N ASP A 243 -2.49 -38.70 8.13
CA ASP A 243 -3.53 -38.01 8.89
C ASP A 243 -4.70 -37.56 7.96
N PRO A 244 -5.94 -38.01 8.23
CA PRO A 244 -7.11 -37.62 7.46
C PRO A 244 -7.35 -36.10 7.40
N ASP A 245 -7.10 -35.38 8.50
CA ASP A 245 -7.35 -33.93 8.58
C ASP A 245 -6.30 -33.15 7.76
N TRP A 246 -5.06 -33.63 7.77
CA TRP A 246 -4.00 -33.15 6.89
C TRP A 246 -4.35 -33.33 5.42
N ARG A 247 -4.73 -34.55 5.02
CA ARG A 247 -5.09 -34.86 3.62
C ARG A 247 -6.25 -34.00 3.14
N ARG A 248 -7.27 -33.81 3.99
CA ARG A 248 -8.41 -32.94 3.67
C ARG A 248 -7.98 -31.48 3.46
N SER A 249 -7.08 -30.96 4.29
CA SER A 249 -6.54 -29.59 4.15
C SER A 249 -5.75 -29.43 2.84
N VAL A 250 -4.91 -30.41 2.51
CA VAL A 250 -4.14 -30.48 1.24
C VAL A 250 -5.09 -30.49 0.04
N GLU A 251 -6.07 -31.40 0.02
CA GLU A 251 -7.02 -31.57 -1.08
C GLU A 251 -7.88 -30.32 -1.30
N ARG A 252 -8.34 -29.66 -0.23
CA ARG A 252 -9.13 -28.43 -0.31
C ARG A 252 -8.35 -27.32 -1.01
N LEU A 253 -7.17 -26.97 -0.48
CA LEU A 253 -6.39 -25.87 -1.05
C LEU A 253 -5.90 -26.20 -2.47
N ALA A 254 -5.44 -27.42 -2.73
CA ALA A 254 -5.05 -27.84 -4.07
C ALA A 254 -6.22 -27.76 -5.07
N GLY A 255 -7.43 -28.16 -4.65
CA GLY A 255 -8.64 -28.06 -5.45
C GLY A 255 -8.99 -26.62 -5.83
N TYR A 256 -9.01 -25.71 -4.84
CA TYR A 256 -9.26 -24.29 -5.08
C TYR A 256 -8.19 -23.65 -5.96
N LEU A 257 -6.91 -23.91 -5.67
CA LEU A 257 -5.80 -23.46 -6.52
C LEU A 257 -5.86 -24.07 -7.93
N GLY A 258 -6.58 -25.17 -8.15
CA GLY A 258 -6.82 -25.71 -9.49
C GLY A 258 -7.95 -24.99 -10.25
N MET A 259 -8.95 -24.46 -9.52
CA MET A 259 -10.13 -23.80 -10.10
C MET A 259 -9.91 -22.32 -10.41
N ILE A 260 -9.08 -21.62 -9.62
CA ILE A 260 -8.81 -20.18 -9.77
C ILE A 260 -8.07 -19.91 -11.09
N GLY A 261 -8.49 -18.93 -11.90
CA GLY A 261 -7.76 -18.52 -13.12
C GLY A 261 -6.45 -17.77 -12.83
N GLU A 262 -5.53 -17.68 -13.79
CA GLU A 262 -4.22 -16.98 -13.58
C GLU A 262 -4.34 -15.53 -13.08
N PRO A 263 -5.26 -14.68 -13.59
CA PRO A 263 -5.40 -13.30 -13.10
C PRO A 263 -5.82 -13.24 -11.63
N ALA A 264 -6.79 -14.08 -11.23
CA ALA A 264 -7.27 -14.16 -9.86
C ALA A 264 -6.23 -14.82 -8.92
N LEU A 265 -5.39 -15.71 -9.45
CA LEU A 265 -4.28 -16.29 -8.69
C LEU A 265 -3.16 -15.26 -8.46
N MET A 266 -2.90 -14.38 -9.44
CA MET A 266 -2.02 -13.22 -9.25
C MET A 266 -2.56 -12.24 -8.20
N GLU A 267 -3.88 -12.01 -8.18
CA GLU A 267 -4.51 -11.22 -7.12
C GLU A 267 -4.36 -11.89 -5.76
N LEU A 268 -4.60 -13.21 -5.66
CA LEU A 268 -4.41 -13.96 -4.42
C LEU A 268 -2.98 -13.88 -3.91
N LEU A 269 -1.98 -13.95 -4.79
CA LEU A 269 -0.55 -13.78 -4.46
C LEU A 269 -0.24 -12.42 -3.82
N GLN A 270 -0.98 -11.38 -4.18
CA GLN A 270 -0.81 -10.03 -3.62
C GLN A 270 -1.57 -9.83 -2.30
N LEU A 271 -2.66 -10.57 -2.09
CA LEU A 271 -3.54 -10.42 -0.92
C LEU A 271 -3.11 -11.27 0.28
N VAL A 272 -2.45 -12.40 0.03
CA VAL A 272 -2.00 -13.35 1.06
C VAL A 272 -0.57 -13.05 1.48
N ASP A 273 -0.28 -13.15 2.77
CA ASP A 273 1.05 -12.91 3.31
C ASP A 273 2.09 -13.93 2.81
N LYS A 274 3.33 -13.46 2.57
CA LYS A 274 4.42 -14.30 2.08
C LYS A 274 4.65 -15.53 2.98
N ASN A 275 4.57 -15.37 4.29
CA ASN A 275 4.76 -16.47 5.24
C ASN A 275 3.66 -17.53 5.14
N ASP A 276 2.42 -17.10 4.89
CA ASP A 276 1.30 -18.04 4.69
C ASP A 276 1.50 -18.83 3.39
N TRP A 277 2.07 -18.23 2.34
CA TRP A 277 2.47 -18.96 1.14
C TRP A 277 3.64 -19.92 1.38
N THR A 278 4.70 -19.49 2.07
CA THR A 278 5.84 -20.37 2.38
C THR A 278 5.38 -21.61 3.14
N VAL A 279 4.56 -21.41 4.18
CA VAL A 279 4.12 -22.49 5.06
C VAL A 279 2.95 -23.28 4.46
N GLY A 280 1.97 -22.61 3.87
CA GLY A 280 0.75 -23.22 3.34
C GLY A 280 0.97 -24.10 2.11
N LEU A 281 2.05 -23.84 1.35
CA LEU A 281 2.42 -24.65 0.19
C LEU A 281 3.13 -25.97 0.56
N LEU A 282 3.64 -26.11 1.79
CA LEU A 282 4.34 -27.32 2.23
C LEU A 282 3.41 -28.53 2.17
N GLY A 283 3.84 -29.61 1.53
CA GLY A 283 3.05 -30.85 1.39
C GLY A 283 1.87 -30.78 0.42
N LEU A 284 1.69 -29.69 -0.34
CA LEU A 284 0.76 -29.68 -1.47
C LEU A 284 1.29 -30.51 -2.64
N PRO A 285 0.42 -30.99 -3.55
CA PRO A 285 0.86 -31.65 -4.77
C PRO A 285 1.73 -30.71 -5.62
N THR A 286 2.87 -31.21 -6.08
CA THR A 286 3.83 -30.46 -6.92
C THR A 286 3.19 -29.68 -8.06
N PRO A 287 2.20 -30.21 -8.83
CA PRO A 287 1.55 -29.44 -9.90
C PRO A 287 0.84 -28.17 -9.41
N ALA A 288 0.26 -28.18 -8.21
CA ALA A 288 -0.41 -27.01 -7.63
C ALA A 288 0.62 -25.95 -7.23
N VAL A 289 1.75 -26.37 -6.66
CA VAL A 289 2.83 -25.47 -6.25
C VAL A 289 3.54 -24.88 -7.48
N VAL A 290 3.84 -25.70 -8.49
CA VAL A 290 4.44 -25.27 -9.76
C VAL A 290 3.57 -24.21 -10.44
N ARG A 291 2.24 -24.36 -10.40
CA ARG A 291 1.32 -23.36 -10.94
C ARG A 291 1.46 -22.00 -10.25
N VAL A 292 1.59 -22.00 -8.92
CA VAL A 292 1.81 -20.78 -8.13
C VAL A 292 3.17 -20.17 -8.45
N PHE A 293 4.21 -21.00 -8.54
CA PHE A 293 5.58 -20.57 -8.89
C PHE A 293 5.68 -20.01 -10.31
N GLY A 294 4.96 -20.58 -11.28
CA GLY A 294 4.97 -20.17 -12.68
C GLY A 294 4.47 -18.75 -12.91
N LEU A 295 3.75 -18.17 -11.95
CA LEU A 295 3.29 -16.78 -11.98
C LEU A 295 4.29 -15.79 -11.35
N MET A 296 5.34 -16.29 -10.70
CA MET A 296 6.37 -15.49 -10.04
C MET A 296 7.60 -15.31 -10.94
N ARG A 297 8.37 -14.23 -10.72
CA ARG A 297 9.69 -14.06 -11.34
C ARG A 297 10.69 -15.07 -10.76
N ASN A 298 11.72 -15.47 -11.52
CA ASN A 298 12.73 -16.47 -11.10
C ASN A 298 13.37 -16.16 -9.73
N ARG A 299 13.62 -14.89 -9.42
CA ARG A 299 14.13 -14.46 -8.10
C ARG A 299 13.16 -14.75 -6.96
N ALA A 300 11.87 -14.47 -7.17
CA ALA A 300 10.82 -14.72 -6.18
C ALA A 300 10.60 -16.22 -6.01
N GLN A 301 10.65 -17.00 -7.10
CA GLN A 301 10.65 -18.46 -7.05
C GLN A 301 11.83 -18.99 -6.22
N ALA A 302 13.05 -18.51 -6.47
CA ALA A 302 14.24 -18.96 -5.76
C ALA A 302 14.19 -18.63 -4.25
N LEU A 303 13.70 -17.45 -3.88
CA LEU A 303 13.54 -17.05 -2.49
C LEU A 303 12.46 -17.88 -1.78
N LEU A 304 11.28 -18.03 -2.39
CA LEU A 304 10.20 -18.83 -1.81
C LEU A 304 10.62 -20.29 -1.67
N LEU A 305 11.29 -20.86 -2.67
CA LEU A 305 11.82 -22.22 -2.61
C LEU A 305 12.83 -22.40 -1.48
N ARG A 306 13.78 -21.48 -1.35
CA ARG A 306 14.76 -21.51 -0.25
C ARG A 306 14.07 -21.45 1.11
N ASP A 307 13.12 -20.53 1.27
CA ASP A 307 12.39 -20.39 2.52
C ASP A 307 11.55 -21.67 2.81
N MET A 308 10.95 -22.30 1.79
CA MET A 308 10.25 -23.59 1.94
C MET A 308 11.19 -24.75 2.32
N GLU A 309 12.41 -24.77 1.78
CA GLU A 309 13.44 -25.78 2.13
C GLU A 309 13.97 -25.58 3.54
N GLU A 310 14.23 -24.34 3.95
CA GLU A 310 14.66 -24.00 5.32
C GLU A 310 13.62 -24.45 6.36
N GLU A 311 12.33 -24.22 6.07
CA GLU A 311 11.21 -24.66 6.91
C GLU A 311 10.99 -26.19 6.87
N SER A 312 11.63 -26.89 5.91
CA SER A 312 11.60 -28.35 5.78
C SER A 312 12.81 -29.05 6.40
N ASP A 313 13.95 -28.36 6.57
CA ASP A 313 15.25 -28.96 6.91
C ASP A 313 15.75 -28.60 8.34
N PHE A 314 14.89 -28.08 9.23
CA PHE A 314 15.32 -27.63 10.56
C PHE A 314 15.00 -28.59 11.73
N ASP A 315 16.07 -29.02 12.41
CA ASP A 315 16.07 -29.64 13.73
C ASP A 315 15.41 -28.72 14.80
N GLY A 316 14.13 -28.92 15.09
CA GLY A 316 13.66 -28.86 16.49
C GLY A 316 12.93 -27.61 17.03
N LEU A 317 12.28 -26.76 16.22
CA LEU A 317 11.30 -25.76 16.70
C LEU A 317 10.01 -25.79 15.86
N PHE A 318 9.26 -26.88 16.03
CA PHE A 318 7.99 -27.31 15.43
C PHE A 318 7.12 -26.27 14.68
N LEU A 319 7.22 -26.22 13.35
CA LEU A 319 6.02 -26.12 12.51
C LEU A 319 5.28 -27.46 12.61
N THR A 320 4.10 -27.46 13.22
CA THR A 320 3.25 -28.66 13.26
C THR A 320 2.42 -28.74 11.98
N HIS A 321 2.00 -29.96 11.58
CA HIS A 321 0.96 -30.10 10.55
C HIS A 321 -0.26 -29.21 10.83
N GLY A 322 -0.59 -28.95 12.11
CA GLY A 322 -1.63 -28.00 12.50
C GLY A 322 -1.31 -26.54 12.15
N ALA A 323 -0.07 -26.09 12.30
CA ALA A 323 0.36 -24.75 11.89
C ALA A 323 0.27 -24.56 10.37
N VAL A 324 0.68 -25.59 9.61
CA VAL A 324 0.54 -25.58 8.15
C VAL A 324 -0.93 -25.60 7.72
N SER A 325 -1.76 -26.47 8.31
CA SER A 325 -3.20 -26.48 8.05
C SER A 325 -3.85 -25.13 8.38
N LYS A 326 -3.41 -24.45 9.44
CA LYS A 326 -3.89 -23.10 9.78
C LYS A 326 -3.48 -22.05 8.73
N ALA A 327 -2.24 -22.08 8.25
CA ALA A 327 -1.79 -21.22 7.17
C ALA A 327 -2.63 -21.45 5.89
N ARG A 328 -2.96 -22.71 5.57
CA ARG A 328 -3.86 -23.02 4.45
C ARG A 328 -5.27 -22.49 4.66
N GLU A 329 -5.84 -22.59 5.86
CA GLU A 329 -7.16 -22.00 6.14
C GLU A 329 -7.14 -20.47 5.99
N ASN A 330 -6.06 -19.77 6.36
CA ASN A 330 -5.95 -18.33 6.06
C ASN A 330 -6.02 -18.04 4.55
N ILE A 331 -5.34 -18.84 3.72
CA ILE A 331 -5.38 -18.70 2.27
C ILE A 331 -6.79 -18.98 1.74
N LEU A 332 -7.43 -20.04 2.24
CA LEU A 332 -8.80 -20.41 1.88
C LEU A 332 -9.80 -19.32 2.28
N ASP A 333 -9.66 -18.73 3.47
CA ASP A 333 -10.50 -17.62 3.92
C ASP A 333 -10.39 -16.43 2.96
N VAL A 334 -9.19 -16.11 2.46
CA VAL A 334 -9.03 -15.05 1.45
C VAL A 334 -9.70 -15.44 0.13
N ILE A 335 -9.53 -16.68 -0.33
CA ILE A 335 -10.18 -17.18 -1.56
C ILE A 335 -11.70 -17.09 -1.45
N GLU A 336 -12.27 -17.50 -0.31
CA GLU A 336 -13.70 -17.54 -0.06
C GLU A 336 -14.28 -16.13 0.15
N GLN A 337 -13.62 -15.27 0.93
CA GLN A 337 -14.03 -13.88 1.14
C GLN A 337 -14.00 -13.06 -0.15
N ARG A 338 -13.02 -13.31 -1.02
CA ARG A 338 -12.85 -12.62 -2.30
C ARG A 338 -13.57 -13.30 -3.47
N GLY A 339 -14.15 -14.48 -3.24
CA GLY A 339 -14.87 -15.23 -4.28
C GLY A 339 -14.01 -15.63 -5.48
N LEU A 340 -12.69 -15.82 -5.29
CA LEU A 340 -11.71 -15.94 -6.37
C LEU A 340 -11.81 -17.24 -7.18
N ALA A 341 -12.41 -18.29 -6.61
CA ALA A 341 -12.53 -19.60 -7.27
C ALA A 341 -13.78 -19.76 -8.14
N ASP A 342 -14.91 -19.14 -7.75
CA ASP A 342 -16.20 -19.31 -8.42
C ASP A 342 -16.78 -17.98 -8.96
N GLY A 343 -15.96 -16.92 -9.05
CA GLY A 343 -16.43 -15.58 -9.43
C GLY A 343 -17.44 -14.97 -8.45
N GLY A 344 -17.40 -15.39 -7.18
CA GLY A 344 -18.33 -14.96 -6.13
C GLY A 344 -19.54 -15.86 -5.90
N ALA A 345 -19.67 -17.01 -6.60
CA ALA A 345 -20.85 -17.88 -6.48
C ALA A 345 -21.14 -18.37 -5.05
N ALA A 346 -20.10 -18.78 -4.32
CA ALA A 346 -20.20 -19.22 -2.94
C ALA A 346 -20.64 -18.07 -2.01
N LEU A 347 -20.06 -16.88 -2.21
CA LEU A 347 -20.39 -15.68 -1.45
C LEU A 347 -21.84 -15.25 -1.70
N LEU A 348 -22.29 -15.23 -2.96
CA LEU A 348 -23.66 -14.92 -3.37
C LEU A 348 -24.70 -15.79 -2.66
N LYS A 349 -24.45 -17.11 -2.51
CA LYS A 349 -25.36 -18.02 -1.81
C LYS A 349 -25.54 -17.69 -0.32
N THR A 350 -24.64 -16.92 0.29
CA THR A 350 -24.71 -16.58 1.72
C THR A 350 -25.67 -15.43 2.02
N PHE A 351 -25.87 -14.52 1.06
CA PHE A 351 -26.60 -13.26 1.29
C PHE A 351 -27.73 -13.00 0.28
N MET A 352 -27.81 -13.73 -0.83
CA MET A 352 -28.94 -13.63 -1.75
C MET A 352 -30.22 -14.13 -1.10
N HIS A 353 -31.33 -13.45 -1.40
CA HIS A 353 -32.65 -13.88 -1.00
C HIS A 353 -33.05 -15.13 -1.81
N PRO A 354 -34.01 -15.94 -1.33
CA PRO A 354 -34.68 -16.93 -2.16
C PRO A 354 -35.11 -16.28 -3.48
N HIS A 355 -35.18 -17.05 -4.56
CA HIS A 355 -35.60 -16.51 -5.86
C HIS A 355 -36.95 -15.81 -5.71
N VAL A 356 -36.90 -14.48 -5.80
CA VAL A 356 -38.03 -13.57 -5.70
C VAL A 356 -37.87 -12.68 -6.92
N GLY A 357 -38.48 -13.09 -8.03
CA GLY A 357 -38.31 -12.31 -9.22
C GLY A 357 -39.02 -12.72 -10.48
N CYS A 358 -39.19 -11.70 -11.33
CA CYS A 358 -39.91 -11.76 -12.60
C CYS A 358 -39.10 -12.56 -13.63
N GLU A 359 -39.70 -13.60 -14.23
CA GLU A 359 -39.06 -14.41 -15.30
C GLU A 359 -38.53 -13.55 -16.46
N ALA A 360 -39.13 -12.37 -16.68
CA ALA A 360 -38.68 -11.41 -17.67
C ALA A 360 -37.31 -10.78 -17.36
N PHE A 361 -36.93 -10.64 -16.08
CA PHE A 361 -35.60 -10.17 -15.69
C PHE A 361 -34.56 -11.28 -15.89
N ASP A 362 -34.88 -12.51 -15.50
CA ASP A 362 -33.98 -13.66 -15.70
C ASP A 362 -33.72 -13.92 -17.20
N ALA A 363 -34.72 -13.70 -18.05
CA ALA A 363 -34.57 -13.78 -19.51
C ALA A 363 -33.54 -12.78 -20.08
N LEU A 364 -33.27 -11.66 -19.38
CA LEU A 364 -32.23 -10.71 -19.81
C LEU A 364 -30.84 -11.35 -19.78
N ALA A 365 -30.59 -12.33 -18.90
CA ALA A 365 -29.29 -13.03 -18.82
C ALA A 365 -28.94 -13.82 -20.09
N GLN A 366 -29.95 -14.16 -20.90
CA GLN A 366 -29.81 -14.88 -22.17
C GLN A 366 -29.45 -13.96 -23.34
N LYS A 367 -29.47 -12.64 -23.15
CA LYS A 367 -29.11 -11.67 -24.18
C LYS A 367 -27.61 -11.68 -24.50
N GLU A 368 -27.28 -11.11 -25.66
CA GLU A 368 -25.90 -10.98 -26.11
C GLU A 368 -25.07 -10.07 -25.20
N ASP A 369 -23.76 -10.32 -25.17
CA ASP A 369 -22.81 -9.62 -24.30
C ASP A 369 -22.82 -8.10 -24.50
N ALA A 370 -23.05 -7.62 -25.72
CA ALA A 370 -23.15 -6.20 -26.04
C ALA A 370 -24.38 -5.54 -25.40
N GLU A 371 -25.50 -6.24 -25.36
CA GLU A 371 -26.75 -5.76 -24.75
C GLU A 371 -26.58 -5.69 -23.22
N LEU A 372 -26.02 -6.74 -22.61
CA LEU A 372 -25.72 -6.76 -21.17
C LEU A 372 -24.78 -5.62 -20.73
N ASN A 373 -23.78 -5.30 -21.55
CA ASN A 373 -22.87 -4.18 -21.30
C ASN A 373 -23.58 -2.82 -21.42
N SER A 374 -24.57 -2.70 -22.32
CA SER A 374 -25.42 -1.51 -22.43
C SER A 374 -26.30 -1.33 -21.18
N LEU A 375 -26.82 -2.43 -20.62
CA LEU A 375 -27.61 -2.41 -19.38
C LEU A 375 -26.82 -1.84 -18.21
N TRP A 376 -25.58 -2.28 -18.01
CA TRP A 376 -24.70 -1.76 -16.96
C TRP A 376 -24.37 -0.27 -17.11
N ARG A 377 -24.48 0.31 -18.32
CA ARG A 377 -24.24 1.74 -18.56
C ARG A 377 -25.48 2.59 -18.32
N ASN A 378 -26.67 2.03 -18.53
CA ASN A 378 -27.93 2.75 -18.50
C ASN A 378 -28.69 2.63 -17.16
N ILE A 379 -28.33 1.65 -16.33
CA ILE A 379 -28.99 1.37 -15.06
C ILE A 379 -28.11 1.84 -13.89
N GLU A 380 -28.74 2.42 -12.87
CA GLU A 380 -28.08 2.77 -11.60
C GLU A 380 -27.53 1.52 -10.91
N LYS A 381 -26.27 1.56 -10.47
CA LYS A 381 -25.55 0.41 -9.88
C LYS A 381 -26.28 -0.18 -8.68
N ASP A 382 -26.75 0.68 -7.77
CA ASP A 382 -27.45 0.26 -6.56
C ASP A 382 -28.76 -0.47 -6.89
N ARG A 383 -29.49 -0.02 -7.93
CA ARG A 383 -30.72 -0.70 -8.38
C ARG A 383 -30.43 -2.06 -9.00
N MET A 384 -29.35 -2.16 -9.77
CA MET A 384 -28.91 -3.44 -10.33
C MET A 384 -28.52 -4.40 -9.21
N GLY A 385 -27.80 -3.94 -8.18
CA GLY A 385 -27.47 -4.71 -6.99
C GLY A 385 -28.70 -5.24 -6.25
N ILE A 386 -29.70 -4.39 -6.01
CA ILE A 386 -30.98 -4.76 -5.39
C ILE A 386 -31.72 -5.82 -6.23
N ALA A 387 -31.77 -5.65 -7.55
CA ALA A 387 -32.46 -6.59 -8.45
C ALA A 387 -31.78 -7.96 -8.48
N LEU A 388 -30.45 -7.99 -8.47
CA LEU A 388 -29.65 -9.21 -8.50
C LEU A 388 -29.79 -10.05 -7.22
N LEU A 389 -30.10 -9.44 -6.06
CA LEU A 389 -30.24 -10.14 -4.77
C LEU A 389 -31.33 -11.22 -4.74
N GLY A 390 -32.37 -11.12 -5.57
CA GLY A 390 -33.45 -12.13 -5.63
C GLY A 390 -33.44 -13.00 -6.88
N THR A 391 -32.33 -13.05 -7.62
CA THR A 391 -32.18 -13.89 -8.82
C THR A 391 -31.56 -15.26 -8.49
N THR A 392 -31.35 -16.12 -9.50
CA THR A 392 -30.54 -17.32 -9.31
C THR A 392 -29.05 -16.95 -9.31
N THR A 393 -28.22 -17.74 -8.60
CA THR A 393 -26.76 -17.51 -8.58
C THR A 393 -26.16 -17.54 -9.99
N GLU A 394 -26.70 -18.36 -10.89
CA GLU A 394 -26.25 -18.43 -12.29
C GLU A 394 -26.52 -17.13 -13.06
N VAL A 395 -27.70 -16.55 -12.88
CA VAL A 395 -28.08 -15.27 -13.48
C VAL A 395 -27.21 -14.15 -12.91
N ALA A 396 -27.02 -14.11 -11.59
CA ALA A 396 -26.18 -13.10 -10.94
C ALA A 396 -24.73 -13.13 -11.44
N LEU A 397 -24.13 -14.32 -11.54
CA LEU A 397 -22.78 -14.49 -12.08
C LEU A 397 -22.67 -14.05 -13.53
N ARG A 398 -23.70 -14.31 -14.35
CA ARG A 398 -23.74 -13.89 -15.76
C ARG A 398 -23.67 -12.37 -15.88
N PHE A 399 -24.42 -11.63 -15.05
CA PHE A 399 -24.38 -10.16 -15.02
C PHE A 399 -23.06 -9.62 -14.45
N LEU A 400 -22.59 -10.19 -13.34
CA LEU A 400 -21.35 -9.78 -12.66
C LEU A 400 -20.10 -10.07 -13.51
N GLY A 401 -20.12 -11.12 -14.33
CA GLY A 401 -19.05 -11.47 -15.27
C GLY A 401 -18.88 -10.47 -16.43
N ARG A 402 -19.64 -9.39 -16.48
CA ARG A 402 -19.46 -8.25 -17.42
C ARG A 402 -18.64 -7.11 -16.81
N LEU A 403 -18.52 -7.08 -15.48
CA LEU A 403 -17.74 -6.07 -14.78
C LEU A 403 -16.26 -6.44 -14.79
N SER A 404 -15.39 -5.43 -14.68
CA SER A 404 -13.99 -5.67 -14.34
C SER A 404 -13.91 -6.31 -12.95
N GLU A 405 -12.84 -7.04 -12.67
CA GLU A 405 -12.62 -7.72 -11.38
C GLU A 405 -12.85 -6.80 -10.18
N ARG A 406 -12.27 -5.59 -10.22
CA ARG A 406 -12.48 -4.55 -9.21
C ARG A 406 -13.95 -4.11 -9.09
N ALA A 407 -14.63 -3.89 -10.21
CA ALA A 407 -16.03 -3.43 -10.22
C ALA A 407 -16.99 -4.55 -9.78
N ARG A 408 -16.67 -5.79 -10.10
CA ARG A 408 -17.37 -7.00 -9.64
C ARG A 408 -17.25 -7.13 -8.12
N GLN A 409 -16.05 -6.93 -7.56
CA GLN A 409 -15.84 -6.99 -6.12
C GLN A 409 -16.59 -5.88 -5.38
N MET A 410 -16.52 -4.63 -5.86
CA MET A 410 -17.30 -3.53 -5.28
C MET A 410 -18.80 -3.83 -5.30
N MET A 411 -19.32 -4.38 -6.40
CA MET A 411 -20.73 -4.75 -6.51
C MET A 411 -21.11 -5.89 -5.54
N LEU A 412 -20.24 -6.89 -5.36
CA LEU A 412 -20.49 -7.97 -4.40
C LEU A 412 -20.52 -7.44 -2.95
N ASP A 413 -19.63 -6.51 -2.61
CA ASP A 413 -19.60 -5.85 -1.30
C ASP A 413 -20.87 -4.99 -1.09
N ASP A 414 -21.26 -4.18 -2.09
CA ASP A 414 -22.48 -3.37 -2.07
C ASP A 414 -23.74 -4.25 -1.91
N MET A 415 -23.82 -5.36 -2.65
CA MET A 415 -24.94 -6.30 -2.54
C MET A 415 -25.03 -6.95 -1.15
N LYS A 416 -23.89 -7.29 -0.53
CA LYS A 416 -23.83 -7.85 0.82
C LYS A 416 -24.29 -6.85 1.88
N ASP A 417 -23.95 -5.58 1.74
CA ASP A 417 -24.41 -4.53 2.65
C ASP A 417 -25.92 -4.27 2.49
N LEU A 418 -26.44 -4.35 1.26
CA LEU A 418 -27.86 -4.16 0.95
C LEU A 418 -28.74 -5.33 1.39
N SER A 419 -28.22 -6.56 1.39
CA SER A 419 -29.03 -7.77 1.62
C SER A 419 -29.78 -7.77 2.96
N GLY A 420 -29.24 -7.11 4.00
CA GLY A 420 -29.85 -7.01 5.32
C GLY A 420 -30.98 -5.98 5.44
N SER A 421 -31.12 -5.07 4.47
CA SER A 421 -32.07 -3.94 4.52
C SER A 421 -33.18 -4.01 3.47
N VAL A 422 -32.99 -4.82 2.44
CA VAL A 422 -33.88 -4.91 1.27
C VAL A 422 -34.92 -6.01 1.47
N MET A 423 -36.19 -5.70 1.24
CA MET A 423 -37.30 -6.66 1.31
C MET A 423 -37.62 -7.23 -0.07
N ALA A 424 -38.25 -8.41 -0.10
CA ALA A 424 -38.73 -9.08 -1.33
C ALA A 424 -39.52 -8.14 -2.27
N ALA A 425 -40.35 -7.24 -1.72
CA ALA A 425 -41.14 -6.28 -2.49
C ALA A 425 -40.27 -5.21 -3.20
N ASP A 426 -39.15 -4.81 -2.59
CA ASP A 426 -38.23 -3.83 -3.17
C ASP A 426 -37.43 -4.45 -4.33
N ILE A 427 -37.08 -5.73 -4.19
CA ILE A 427 -36.42 -6.53 -5.23
C ILE A 427 -37.34 -6.64 -6.46
N GLU A 428 -38.60 -7.02 -6.27
CA GLU A 428 -39.56 -7.14 -7.37
C GLU A 428 -39.77 -5.80 -8.10
N LYS A 429 -39.82 -4.70 -7.34
CA LYS A 429 -39.96 -3.35 -7.90
C LYS A 429 -38.72 -2.99 -8.74
N ALA A 430 -37.52 -3.21 -8.21
CA ALA A 430 -36.27 -2.94 -8.92
C ALA A 430 -36.15 -3.76 -10.22
N GLN A 431 -36.53 -5.04 -10.19
CA GLN A 431 -36.53 -5.88 -11.39
C GLN A 431 -37.54 -5.40 -12.44
N LYS A 432 -38.77 -5.03 -12.04
CA LYS A 432 -39.79 -4.49 -12.96
C LYS A 432 -39.35 -3.17 -13.59
N ASP A 433 -38.74 -2.28 -12.80
CA ASP A 433 -38.22 -1.00 -13.28
C ASP A 433 -37.10 -1.20 -14.31
N ILE A 434 -36.19 -2.16 -14.08
CA ILE A 434 -35.12 -2.51 -15.02
C ILE A 434 -35.69 -3.11 -16.31
N VAL A 435 -36.60 -4.07 -16.22
CA VAL A 435 -37.26 -4.67 -17.40
C VAL A 435 -38.01 -3.60 -18.19
N GLY A 436 -38.68 -2.65 -17.51
CA GLY A 436 -39.36 -1.52 -18.13
C GLY A 436 -38.41 -0.58 -18.87
N ALA A 437 -37.22 -0.32 -18.33
CA ALA A 437 -36.18 0.47 -18.99
C ALA A 437 -35.54 -0.24 -20.19
N CYS A 438 -35.55 -1.58 -20.21
CA CYS A 438 -35.00 -2.38 -21.30
C CYS A 438 -35.96 -2.56 -22.48
N ARG A 439 -37.27 -2.35 -22.29
CA ARG A 439 -38.22 -2.47 -23.40
C ARG A 439 -37.95 -1.37 -24.43
N PRO A 440 -37.73 -1.72 -25.70
CA PRO A 440 -37.72 -0.75 -26.78
C PRO A 440 -38.99 0.08 -26.73
N ILE A 441 -38.88 1.38 -26.97
CA ILE A 441 -40.04 2.27 -27.18
C ILE A 441 -40.98 1.68 -28.25
N GLU A 442 -40.45 0.90 -29.20
CA GLU A 442 -41.20 0.21 -30.24
C GLU A 442 -42.13 -0.90 -29.71
N ASP A 443 -41.73 -1.64 -28.68
CA ASP A 443 -42.57 -2.68 -28.04
C ASP A 443 -43.65 -2.04 -27.17
N VAL A 444 -43.33 -0.93 -26.49
CA VAL A 444 -44.32 -0.11 -25.76
C VAL A 444 -45.33 0.49 -26.73
N LEU A 445 -44.89 0.94 -27.91
CA LEU A 445 -45.75 1.41 -28.98
C LEU A 445 -46.56 0.28 -29.63
N ALA A 446 -46.03 -0.94 -29.69
CA ALA A 446 -46.75 -2.12 -30.16
C ALA A 446 -47.87 -2.52 -29.18
N ASP A 447 -47.59 -2.53 -27.88
CA ASP A 447 -48.58 -2.77 -26.82
C ASP A 447 -49.65 -1.66 -26.77
N ILE A 448 -49.28 -0.40 -26.99
CA ILE A 448 -50.24 0.71 -27.11
C ILE A 448 -51.07 0.56 -28.39
N ARG A 449 -50.49 0.13 -29.51
CA ARG A 449 -51.23 -0.11 -30.77
C ARG A 449 -52.21 -1.26 -30.64
N THR A 450 -51.87 -2.33 -29.93
CA THR A 450 -52.78 -3.46 -29.68
C THR A 450 -53.87 -3.09 -28.67
N LEU A 451 -53.59 -2.26 -27.67
CA LEU A 451 -54.60 -1.69 -26.77
C LEU A 451 -55.54 -0.70 -27.49
N LEU A 452 -55.03 0.08 -28.45
CA LEU A 452 -55.85 0.96 -29.31
C LEU A 452 -56.59 0.19 -30.42
N ALA A 453 -56.18 -1.03 -30.72
CA ALA A 453 -56.80 -1.94 -31.70
C ALA A 453 -57.63 -3.03 -31.01
N GLY A 454 -58.39 -2.67 -29.97
CA GLY A 454 -59.22 -3.59 -29.18
C GLY A 454 -60.13 -4.50 -30.03
N PRO A 455 -60.63 -5.61 -29.44
CA PRO A 455 -61.43 -6.59 -30.16
C PRO A 455 -62.79 -5.97 -30.53
N ASP A 456 -63.04 -5.94 -31.84
CA ASP A 456 -64.26 -5.53 -32.54
C ASP A 456 -64.43 -4.03 -32.86
N ALA A 457 -64.56 -3.78 -34.17
CA ALA A 457 -65.35 -2.73 -34.83
C ALA A 457 -64.98 -1.24 -34.61
#